data_AF-A0A7S2N086-F1
#
_entry.id   AF-A0A7S2N086-F1
#
_cell.length_a   1.000
_cell.length_b   1.000
_cell.length_c   1.000
_cell.angle_alpha   90.00
_cell.angle_beta   90.00
_cell.angle_gamma   90.00
#
_symmetry.space_group_name_H-M   'P 1'
#
loop_
_entity.id
_entity.type
_entity.pdbx_description
1 polymer ?
#
loop_
_entity_poly.entity_id
_entity_poly.type
_entity_poly.pdbx_seq_one_letter_code
_entity_poly.pdbx_strand_id
1 'polypeptide(L)'
;MMMIKIEWVTKASIVNVRTPPFQKVFKTHFDLLRRNYCDTSSKSDPDLKHVLTRIFVLLCRYDIISALKGVNHSAIPPRAFEAMSRNFGISHECFASPLNRVSHSYNSIFPDVD
;
A
#
# COMPACT_ATOMS: atom_id res chain seq x y z
N MET A 1 -2.35 16.26 -8.98
CA MET A 1 -1.81 15.12 -8.20
C MET A 1 -1.15 14.16 -9.18
N MET A 2 0.13 13.84 -9.01
CA MET A 2 0.88 13.00 -9.96
C MET A 2 0.60 11.52 -9.73
N MET A 3 0.38 10.76 -10.80
CA MET A 3 0.12 9.32 -10.77
C MET A 3 1.32 8.56 -11.33
N ILE A 4 1.70 7.48 -10.64
CA ILE A 4 2.75 6.54 -11.06
C ILE A 4 2.08 5.30 -11.64
N LYS A 5 2.65 4.76 -12.71
CA LYS A 5 2.31 3.45 -13.29
C LYS A 5 3.43 2.47 -12.94
N ILE A 6 3.07 1.34 -12.32
CA ILE A 6 3.98 0.23 -12.05
C ILE A 6 3.61 -0.90 -13.00
N GLU A 7 4.53 -1.30 -13.87
CA GLU A 7 4.31 -2.36 -14.86
C GLU A 7 5.00 -3.66 -14.44
N TRP A 8 4.31 -4.77 -14.62
CA TRP A 8 4.84 -6.10 -14.38
C TRP A 8 5.28 -6.74 -15.69
N VAL A 9 6.58 -6.67 -15.96
CA VAL A 9 7.17 -7.19 -17.19
C VAL A 9 7.77 -8.56 -16.95
N THR A 10 7.31 -9.55 -17.70
CA THR A 10 7.90 -10.91 -17.71
C THR A 10 8.58 -11.16 -19.05
N LYS A 11 9.48 -12.16 -19.10
CA LYS A 11 10.06 -12.62 -20.38
C LYS A 11 8.97 -12.97 -21.39
N ALA A 12 7.89 -13.61 -20.94
CA ALA A 12 6.75 -13.94 -21.79
C ALA A 12 5.99 -12.70 -22.29
N SER A 13 5.89 -11.64 -21.49
CA SER A 13 5.25 -10.37 -21.88
C SER A 13 6.03 -9.69 -23.02
N ILE A 14 7.36 -9.74 -22.94
CA ILE A 14 8.28 -9.18 -23.95
C ILE A 14 8.20 -9.98 -25.24
N VAL A 15 8.32 -11.31 -25.15
CA VAL A 15 8.37 -12.20 -26.32
C VAL A 15 7.04 -12.24 -27.06
N ASN A 16 5.91 -12.22 -26.34
CA ASN A 16 4.58 -12.31 -26.95
C ASN A 16 3.97 -10.95 -27.32
N VAL A 17 4.72 -9.84 -27.18
CA VAL A 17 4.22 -8.47 -27.43
C VAL A 17 2.88 -8.20 -26.72
N ARG A 18 2.70 -8.77 -25.52
CA ARG A 18 1.48 -8.57 -24.73
C ARG A 18 1.65 -7.34 -23.87
N THR A 19 0.59 -6.54 -23.76
CA THR A 19 0.57 -5.41 -22.82
C THR A 19 0.80 -5.94 -21.41
N PRO A 20 1.85 -5.49 -20.70
CA PRO A 20 2.12 -5.95 -19.35
C PRO A 20 1.00 -5.49 -18.41
N PRO A 21 0.59 -6.32 -17.44
CA PRO A 21 -0.31 -5.85 -16.39
C PRO A 21 0.35 -4.72 -15.62
N PHE A 22 -0.45 -3.74 -15.20
CA PHE A 22 0.05 -2.56 -14.51
C PHE A 22 -0.90 -2.15 -13.40
N GLN A 23 -0.36 -1.49 -12.37
CA GLN A 23 -1.14 -0.79 -11.35
C GLN A 23 -0.84 0.71 -11.37
N LYS A 24 -1.85 1.50 -11.02
CA LYS A 24 -1.76 2.96 -10.88
C LYS A 24 -1.85 3.32 -9.41
N VAL A 25 -0.96 4.22 -8.98
CA VAL A 25 -0.93 4.71 -7.60
C VAL A 25 -0.53 6.18 -7.60
N PHE A 26 -1.11 6.98 -6.71
CA PHE A 26 -0.66 8.37 -6.55
C PHE A 26 0.77 8.40 -6.01
N LYS A 27 1.58 9.36 -6.48
CA LYS A 27 2.98 9.51 -6.07
C LYS A 27 3.14 9.55 -4.55
N THR A 28 2.26 10.27 -3.86
CA THR A 28 2.26 10.39 -2.40
C THR A 28 2.07 9.05 -1.69
N HIS A 29 1.14 8.22 -2.16
CA HIS A 29 0.95 6.87 -1.63
C HIS A 29 2.13 5.95 -1.96
N PHE A 30 2.68 6.03 -3.17
CA PHE A 30 3.89 5.28 -3.54
C PHE A 30 5.08 5.62 -2.63
N ASP A 31 5.33 6.91 -2.39
CA ASP A 31 6.42 7.36 -1.52
C ASP A 31 6.19 6.93 -0.05
N LEU A 32 4.94 6.86 0.41
CA LEU A 32 4.59 6.34 1.73
C LEU A 32 4.85 4.83 1.82
N LEU A 33 4.35 4.05 0.87
CA LEU A 33 4.55 2.60 0.82
C LEU A 33 6.04 2.23 0.74
N ARG A 34 6.80 2.96 -0.08
CA ARG A 34 8.24 2.76 -0.21
C ARG A 34 8.96 3.01 1.12
N ARG A 35 8.62 4.10 1.83
CA ARG A 35 9.21 4.40 3.15
C ARG A 35 8.87 3.30 4.17
N ASN A 36 7.59 2.92 4.28
CA ASN A 36 7.17 1.85 5.19
C ASN A 36 7.92 0.53 4.90
N TYR A 37 8.13 0.21 3.62
CA TYR A 37 8.90 -0.97 3.23
C TYR A 37 10.36 -0.88 3.68
N CYS A 38 11.03 0.27 3.45
CA CYS A 38 12.40 0.47 3.90
C CYS A 38 12.52 0.27 5.41
N ASP A 39 11.57 0.81 6.19
CA ASP A 39 11.61 0.75 7.65
C ASP A 39 11.42 -0.69 8.17
N THR A 40 10.50 -1.44 7.57
CA THR A 40 10.13 -2.79 8.02
C THR A 40 11.01 -3.91 7.45
N SER A 41 11.51 -3.75 6.23
CA SER A 41 12.19 -4.82 5.48
C SER A 41 13.70 -4.59 5.33
N SER A 42 14.26 -3.56 5.96
CA SER A 42 15.71 -3.23 5.89
C SER A 42 16.64 -4.41 6.18
N LYS A 43 16.26 -5.30 7.12
CA LYS A 43 17.05 -6.50 7.46
C LYS A 43 16.88 -7.64 6.45
N SER A 44 15.69 -7.82 5.90
CA SER A 44 15.36 -8.94 5.00
C SER A 44 15.62 -8.64 3.52
N ASP A 45 15.61 -7.36 3.14
CA ASP A 45 15.84 -6.88 1.77
C ASP A 45 16.61 -5.54 1.82
N PRO A 46 17.89 -5.55 2.25
CA PRO A 46 18.70 -4.33 2.44
C PRO A 46 18.93 -3.57 1.13
N ASP A 47 18.99 -4.28 0.00
CA ASP A 47 19.20 -3.72 -1.33
C ASP A 47 17.89 -3.26 -1.99
N LEU A 48 16.75 -3.39 -1.30
CA LEU A 48 15.42 -2.97 -1.79
C LEU A 48 15.02 -3.64 -3.12
N LYS A 49 15.50 -4.87 -3.37
CA LYS A 49 15.28 -5.61 -4.63
C LYS A 49 13.81 -5.92 -4.87
N HIS A 50 13.03 -6.03 -3.81
CA HIS A 50 11.64 -6.49 -3.88
C HIS A 50 10.60 -5.39 -3.66
N VAL A 51 11.01 -4.12 -3.43
CA VAL A 51 10.09 -2.98 -3.19
C VAL A 51 8.97 -2.92 -4.21
N LEU A 52 9.31 -2.81 -5.51
CA LEU A 52 8.33 -2.63 -6.57
C LEU A 52 7.41 -3.85 -6.70
N THR A 53 7.96 -5.05 -6.50
CA THR A 53 7.19 -6.29 -6.56
C THR A 53 6.16 -6.34 -5.43
N ARG A 54 6.55 -6.04 -4.20
CA ARG A 54 5.65 -6.08 -3.04
C ARG A 54 4.59 -5.00 -3.10
N ILE A 55 4.95 -3.77 -3.51
CA ILE A 55 3.98 -2.70 -3.76
C ILE A 55 2.99 -3.12 -4.85
N PHE A 56 3.45 -3.70 -5.95
CA PHE A 56 2.57 -4.16 -7.02
C PHE A 56 1.58 -5.22 -6.54
N VAL A 57 2.04 -6.23 -5.82
CA VAL A 57 1.20 -7.30 -5.26
C VAL A 57 0.17 -6.74 -4.28
N LEU A 58 0.59 -5.83 -3.39
CA LEU A 58 -0.31 -5.12 -2.47
C LEU A 58 -1.40 -4.37 -3.24
N LEU A 59 -1.04 -3.59 -4.25
CA LEU A 59 -2.02 -2.85 -5.07
C LEU A 59 -2.98 -3.79 -5.78
N CYS A 60 -2.51 -4.90 -6.36
CA CYS A 60 -3.38 -5.92 -6.96
C CYS A 60 -4.35 -6.52 -5.93
N ARG A 61 -3.88 -6.81 -4.72
CA ARG A 61 -4.71 -7.39 -3.65
C ARG A 61 -5.86 -6.47 -3.24
N TYR A 62 -5.58 -5.18 -3.03
CA TYR A 62 -6.60 -4.20 -2.64
C TYR A 62 -7.54 -3.81 -3.78
N ASP A 63 -7.08 -3.86 -5.03
CA ASP A 63 -7.94 -3.64 -6.19
C ASP A 63 -9.01 -4.74 -6.31
N ILE A 64 -8.64 -6.01 -6.10
CA ILE A 64 -9.57 -7.15 -6.08
C ILE A 64 -10.63 -6.98 -4.98
N ILE A 65 -10.22 -6.61 -3.75
CA ILE A 65 -11.19 -6.40 -2.65
C ILE A 65 -12.12 -5.22 -2.94
N SER A 66 -11.58 -4.13 -3.48
CA SER A 66 -12.37 -2.94 -3.80
C SER A 66 -13.45 -3.27 -4.83
N ALA A 67 -13.11 -4.09 -5.83
CA ALA A 67 -14.04 -4.59 -6.83
C ALA A 67 -15.09 -5.56 -6.25
N LEU A 68 -14.69 -6.46 -5.35
CA LEU A 68 -15.58 -7.50 -4.81
C LEU A 68 -16.55 -7.00 -3.74
N LYS A 69 -16.08 -6.15 -2.83
CA LYS A 69 -16.87 -5.74 -1.67
C LYS A 69 -17.64 -4.44 -1.91
N GLY A 70 -17.23 -3.62 -2.87
CA GLY A 70 -17.74 -2.24 -3.00
C GLY A 70 -17.50 -1.39 -1.75
N VAL A 71 -16.75 -1.91 -0.76
CA VAL A 71 -16.49 -1.25 0.51
C VAL A 71 -15.22 -0.43 0.36
N ASN A 72 -15.40 0.82 -0.01
CA ASN A 72 -14.40 1.85 0.23
C ASN A 72 -14.44 2.16 1.73
N HIS A 73 -13.59 1.48 2.53
CA HIS A 73 -13.40 1.88 3.92
C HIS A 73 -12.83 3.31 3.91
N SER A 74 -13.64 4.28 4.33
CA SER A 74 -13.23 5.67 4.41
C SER A 74 -12.12 5.82 5.45
N ALA A 75 -11.00 6.40 5.04
CA ALA A 75 -9.95 6.80 5.97
C ALA A 75 -10.49 7.87 6.91
N ILE A 76 -10.13 7.79 8.20
CA ILE A 76 -10.39 8.89 9.10
C ILE A 76 -9.53 10.11 8.70
N PRO A 77 -10.05 11.35 8.75
CA PRO A 77 -9.22 12.52 8.51
C PRO A 77 -8.06 12.61 9.51
N PRO A 78 -6.83 12.96 9.09
CA PRO A 78 -5.68 13.04 9.99
C PRO A 78 -5.91 13.93 11.23
N ARG A 79 -6.60 15.06 11.06
CA ARG A 79 -6.97 15.96 12.17
C ARG A 79 -7.89 15.33 13.21
N ALA A 80 -8.78 14.43 12.78
CA ALA A 80 -9.65 13.71 13.69
C ALA A 80 -8.86 12.66 14.47
N PHE A 81 -7.93 11.94 13.80
CA PHE A 81 -7.00 11.04 14.49
C PHE A 81 -6.12 11.78 15.50
N GLU A 82 -5.58 12.96 15.15
CA GLU A 82 -4.80 13.80 16.07
C GLU A 82 -5.62 14.26 17.30
N ALA A 83 -6.88 14.66 17.10
CA ALA A 83 -7.76 15.04 18.21
C ALA A 83 -8.05 13.84 19.11
N MET A 84 -8.30 12.66 18.53
CA MET A 84 -8.52 11.43 19.29
C MET A 84 -7.28 10.99 20.06
N SER A 85 -6.10 11.10 19.45
CA SER A 85 -4.83 10.78 20.09
C SER A 85 -4.56 11.70 21.28
N ARG A 86 -4.77 13.02 21.13
CA ARG A 86 -4.56 13.99 22.22
C ARG A 86 -5.56 13.85 23.38
N ASN A 87 -6.83 13.63 23.09
CA ASN A 87 -7.88 13.64 24.11
C ASN A 87 -8.13 12.27 24.75
N PHE A 88 -7.85 11.18 24.03
CA PHE A 88 -8.17 9.82 24.47
C PHE A 88 -6.96 8.86 24.44
N GLY A 89 -5.77 9.33 24.08
CA GLY A 89 -4.56 8.50 24.07
C GLY A 89 -4.52 7.45 22.96
N ILE A 90 -5.35 7.59 21.91
CA ILE A 90 -5.40 6.63 20.80
C ILE A 90 -4.07 6.66 20.02
N SER A 91 -3.51 5.48 19.77
CA SER A 91 -2.23 5.29 19.06
C SER A 91 -2.27 4.19 18.00
N HIS A 92 -3.35 3.41 17.92
CA HIS A 92 -3.46 2.25 17.04
C HIS A 92 -4.78 2.26 16.25
N GLU A 93 -4.73 1.88 14.98
CA GLU A 93 -5.92 1.72 14.13
C GLU A 93 -6.30 0.24 14.01
N CYS A 94 -7.46 -0.15 14.54
CA CYS A 94 -7.91 -1.55 14.48
C CYS A 94 -8.31 -2.01 13.05
N PHE A 95 -8.63 -1.08 12.16
CA PHE A 95 -9.04 -1.35 10.79
C PHE A 95 -8.44 -0.33 9.84
N ALA A 96 -7.30 -0.68 9.24
CA ALA A 96 -6.67 0.13 8.21
C ALA A 96 -6.03 -0.78 7.15
N SER A 97 -5.35 -0.13 6.21
CA SER A 97 -4.48 -0.74 5.21
C SER A 97 -3.24 0.14 5.07
N PRO A 98 -2.15 -0.39 4.48
CA PRO A 98 -0.99 0.42 4.13
C PRO A 98 -1.33 1.63 3.24
N LEU A 99 -2.48 1.62 2.55
CA LEU A 99 -2.95 2.68 1.65
C LEU A 99 -3.73 3.79 2.36
N ASN A 100 -4.37 3.54 3.50
CA ASN A 100 -5.28 4.49 4.15
C ASN A 100 -5.00 4.75 5.63
N ARG A 101 -3.98 4.08 6.20
CA ARG A 101 -3.53 4.26 7.59
C ARG A 101 -3.11 5.69 7.89
N VAL A 102 -3.45 6.17 9.08
CA VAL A 102 -3.00 7.45 9.64
C VAL A 102 -1.89 7.22 10.69
N SER A 103 -2.02 6.18 11.52
CA SER A 103 -1.03 5.78 12.52
C SER A 103 0.04 4.88 11.92
N HIS A 104 1.21 4.76 12.56
CA HIS A 104 2.20 3.73 12.18
C HIS A 104 1.82 2.34 12.72
N SER A 105 0.98 2.30 13.76
CA SER A 105 0.49 1.07 14.37
C SER A 105 -0.94 0.83 13.92
N TYR A 106 -1.17 -0.27 13.19
CA TYR A 106 -2.48 -0.61 12.68
C TYR A 106 -2.62 -2.11 12.45
N ASN A 107 -3.86 -2.60 12.43
CA ASN A 107 -4.20 -3.92 11.93
C ASN A 107 -4.76 -3.79 10.51
N SER A 108 -4.48 -4.81 9.70
CA SER A 108 -4.95 -4.91 8.34
C SER A 108 -5.45 -6.32 8.04
N ILE A 109 -6.03 -6.50 6.86
CA ILE A 109 -6.67 -7.76 6.47
C ILE A 109 -5.69 -8.75 5.83
N PHE A 110 -4.51 -8.31 5.36
CA PHE A 110 -3.55 -9.17 4.64
C PHE A 110 -2.14 -9.15 5.25
N PRO A 111 -1.90 -9.90 6.34
CA PRO A 111 -0.58 -10.00 6.97
C PRO A 111 0.53 -10.52 6.05
N ASP A 112 0.19 -11.15 4.94
CA ASP A 112 1.15 -11.67 3.95
C ASP A 112 1.74 -10.57 3.06
N VAL A 113 1.06 -9.43 2.90
CA VAL A 113 1.46 -8.35 1.97
C VAL A 113 1.48 -6.94 2.57
N ASP A 114 0.79 -6.72 3.70
CA ASP A 114 0.71 -5.43 4.40
C ASP A 114 1.93 -5.18 5.30
#